data_AF-A0A973SRV2-F1
#
_entry.id   AF-A0A973SRV2-F1
#
_cell.length_a   1.000
_cell.length_b   1.000
_cell.length_c   1.000
_cell.angle_alpha   90.00
_cell.angle_beta   90.00
_cell.angle_gamma   90.00
#
_symmetry.space_group_name_H-M   'P 1'
#
loop_
_entity.id
_entity.type
_entity.pdbx_description
1 polymer ?
#
loop_
_entity_poly.entity_id
_entity_poly.type
_entity_poly.pdbx_seq_one_letter_code
_entity_poly.pdbx_strand_id
1 'polypeptide(L)'
;MLIIAAAHTAVFAPLAPWGSWLAGDLRTARDPDSVATFWALPGGFVVTLALLGILVARAGRRGERVPAYFGWVVLAWGAFATYLIGPGGFVSAVVPAGLIIAASFTAERQPVS
;
A
#
# COMPACT_ATOMS: atom_id res chain seq x y z
N MET A 1 -1.38 -5.77 3.02
CA MET A 1 -0.78 -5.01 1.89
C MET A 1 -1.13 -5.64 0.55
N LEU A 2 -0.67 -6.87 0.25
CA LEU A 2 -0.97 -7.52 -1.03
C LEU A 2 -2.47 -7.70 -1.31
N ILE A 3 -3.25 -8.11 -0.31
CA ILE A 3 -4.72 -8.24 -0.45
C ILE A 3 -5.36 -6.89 -0.78
N ILE A 4 -4.91 -5.80 -0.15
CA ILE A 4 -5.44 -4.44 -0.37
C ILE A 4 -5.13 -3.98 -1.80
N ALA A 5 -3.88 -4.21 -2.25
CA ALA A 5 -3.44 -3.90 -3.60
C ALA A 5 -4.23 -4.71 -4.64
N ALA A 6 -4.44 -6.00 -4.40
CA ALA A 6 -5.24 -6.86 -5.26
C ALA A 6 -6.71 -6.41 -5.32
N ALA A 7 -7.33 -6.09 -4.18
CA ALA A 7 -8.70 -5.59 -4.12
C ALA A 7 -8.87 -4.25 -4.86
N HIS A 8 -7.95 -3.30 -4.67
CA HIS A 8 -7.95 -2.04 -5.42
C HIS A 8 -7.81 -2.28 -6.92
N THR A 9 -6.91 -3.17 -7.33
CA THR A 9 -6.74 -3.51 -8.75
C THR A 9 -8.03 -4.11 -9.31
N ALA A 10 -8.64 -5.06 -8.61
CA ALA A 10 -9.85 -5.74 -9.07
C ALA A 10 -11.04 -4.80 -9.27
N VAL A 11 -11.24 -3.82 -8.37
CA VAL A 11 -12.35 -2.88 -8.45
C VAL A 11 -12.18 -1.87 -9.58
N PHE A 12 -10.97 -1.31 -9.71
CA PHE A 12 -10.77 -0.16 -10.58
C PHE A 12 -10.17 -0.50 -11.96
N ALA A 13 -9.53 -1.66 -12.12
CA ALA A 13 -9.00 -2.07 -13.43
C ALA A 13 -10.10 -2.15 -14.51
N PRO A 14 -11.32 -2.62 -14.22
CA PRO A 14 -12.41 -2.60 -15.22
C PRO A 14 -12.89 -1.19 -15.58
N LEU A 15 -12.72 -0.22 -14.66
CA LEU A 15 -13.17 1.17 -14.82
C LEU A 15 -12.11 2.06 -15.48
N ALA A 16 -10.87 1.58 -15.57
CA ALA A 16 -9.76 2.35 -16.10
C ALA A 16 -9.84 2.49 -17.64
N PRO A 17 -9.62 3.70 -18.19
CA PRO A 17 -9.68 3.94 -19.63
C PRO A 17 -8.38 3.52 -20.32
N TRP A 18 -8.04 2.23 -20.26
CA TRP A 18 -6.78 1.65 -20.74
C TRP A 18 -6.39 2.07 -22.16
N GLY A 19 -7.36 2.11 -23.08
CA GLY A 19 -7.11 2.52 -24.46
C GLY A 19 -6.57 3.95 -24.56
N SER A 20 -7.17 4.89 -23.81
CA SER A 20 -6.73 6.30 -23.76
C SER A 20 -5.34 6.45 -23.15
N TRP A 21 -5.06 5.70 -22.08
CA TRP A 21 -3.77 5.74 -21.41
C TRP A 21 -2.65 5.22 -22.32
N LEU A 22 -2.89 4.10 -23.01
CA LEU A 22 -1.95 3.52 -23.96
C LEU A 22 -1.77 4.37 -25.22
N ALA A 23 -2.82 5.08 -25.65
CA ALA A 23 -2.74 6.09 -26.71
C ALA A 23 -1.93 7.34 -26.30
N GLY A 24 -1.70 7.54 -25.00
CA GLY A 24 -0.82 8.58 -24.47
C GLY A 24 -1.54 9.79 -23.90
N ASP A 25 -2.86 9.74 -23.71
CA ASP A 25 -3.66 10.88 -23.23
C ASP A 25 -3.20 11.41 -21.86
N LEU A 26 -2.61 10.53 -21.03
CA LEU A 26 -1.97 10.88 -19.75
C LEU A 26 -0.86 11.94 -19.89
N ARG A 27 -0.16 12.01 -21.04
CA ARG A 27 0.89 13.02 -21.27
C ARG A 27 0.33 14.43 -21.42
N THR A 28 -0.93 14.53 -21.80
CA THR A 28 -1.61 15.80 -22.06
C THR A 28 -2.54 16.23 -20.92
N ALA A 29 -2.76 15.35 -19.94
CA ALA A 29 -3.56 15.58 -18.74
C ALA A 29 -4.95 16.22 -19.01
N ARG A 30 -5.58 15.86 -20.14
CA ARG A 30 -6.86 16.46 -20.58
C ARG A 30 -8.04 16.14 -19.67
N ASP A 31 -7.96 15.03 -18.93
CA ASP A 31 -9.01 14.56 -18.05
C ASP A 31 -8.45 14.34 -16.62
N PRO A 32 -8.76 15.25 -15.67
CA PRO A 32 -8.31 15.15 -14.29
C PRO A 32 -8.76 13.88 -13.58
N ASP A 33 -9.95 13.36 -13.87
CA ASP A 33 -10.48 12.16 -13.20
C ASP A 33 -9.76 10.89 -13.68
N SER A 34 -9.45 10.84 -14.98
CA SER A 34 -8.60 9.80 -15.57
C SER A 34 -7.18 9.80 -14.99
N VAL A 35 -6.59 10.99 -14.78
CA VAL A 35 -5.27 11.14 -14.15
C VAL A 35 -5.32 10.70 -12.67
N ALA A 36 -6.36 11.09 -11.92
CA ALA A 36 -6.55 10.65 -10.54
C ALA A 36 -6.68 9.11 -10.45
N THR A 37 -7.44 8.51 -11.36
CA THR A 37 -7.61 7.05 -11.45
C THR A 37 -6.31 6.34 -11.79
N PHE A 38 -5.47 6.91 -12.66
CA PHE A 38 -4.15 6.36 -12.97
C PHE A 38 -3.25 6.29 -11.73
N TRP A 39 -3.19 7.37 -10.94
CA TRP A 39 -2.37 7.40 -9.72
C TRP A 39 -2.91 6.52 -8.60
N ALA A 40 -4.22 6.32 -8.55
CA ALA A 40 -4.88 5.39 -7.65
C ALA A 40 -4.60 3.91 -8.00
N LEU A 41 -4.26 3.57 -9.25
CA LEU A 41 -4.02 2.19 -9.70
C LEU A 41 -2.57 1.95 -10.15
N PRO A 42 -2.20 1.92 -11.46
CA PRO A 42 -0.88 1.46 -11.86
C PRO A 42 0.20 2.50 -11.57
N GLY A 43 -0.15 3.79 -11.53
CA GLY A 43 0.83 4.87 -11.45
C GLY A 43 1.52 4.98 -10.09
N GLY A 44 0.85 4.61 -9.00
CA GLY A 44 1.38 4.86 -7.66
C GLY A 44 0.93 3.87 -6.61
N PHE A 45 -0.33 3.97 -6.18
CA PHE A 45 -0.78 3.35 -4.93
C PHE A 45 -0.66 1.83 -4.93
N VAL A 46 -1.16 1.14 -5.97
CA VAL A 46 -1.14 -0.32 -6.04
C VAL A 46 0.29 -0.85 -6.16
N VAL A 47 1.09 -0.29 -7.06
CA VAL A 47 2.46 -0.75 -7.30
C VAL A 47 3.32 -0.58 -6.06
N THR A 48 3.24 0.59 -5.42
CA THR A 48 4.01 0.87 -4.19
C THR A 48 3.60 -0.05 -3.06
N LEU A 49 2.29 -0.27 -2.86
CA LEU A 49 1.78 -1.14 -1.80
C LEU A 49 2.11 -2.62 -2.05
N ALA A 50 2.10 -3.05 -3.30
CA ALA A 50 2.49 -4.40 -3.70
C ALA A 50 3.98 -4.64 -3.45
N LEU A 51 4.85 -3.72 -3.92
CA LEU A 51 6.30 -3.81 -3.70
C LEU A 51 6.65 -3.81 -2.21
N LEU A 52 6.03 -2.94 -1.42
CA LEU A 52 6.23 -2.90 0.03
C LEU A 52 5.78 -4.21 0.68
N GLY A 53 4.62 -4.75 0.29
CA GLY A 53 4.14 -6.04 0.76
C GLY A 53 5.09 -7.20 0.41
N ILE A 54 5.62 -7.23 -0.80
CA ILE A 54 6.59 -8.23 -1.26
C ILE A 54 7.90 -8.10 -0.47
N LEU A 55 8.39 -6.88 -0.26
CA LEU A 55 9.64 -6.60 0.44
C LEU A 55 9.54 -7.05 1.91
N VAL A 56 8.46 -6.67 2.60
CA VAL A 56 8.19 -7.09 3.98
C VAL A 56 8.06 -8.61 4.07
N ALA A 57 7.35 -9.24 3.14
CA ALA A 57 7.22 -10.70 3.11
C ALA A 57 8.57 -11.39 2.85
N ARG A 58 9.42 -10.82 1.99
CA ARG A 58 10.77 -11.32 1.73
C ARG A 58 11.67 -11.18 2.96
N ALA A 59 11.63 -10.04 3.64
CA ALA A 59 12.38 -9.81 4.87
C ALA A 59 11.98 -10.84 5.94
N GLY A 60 10.66 -11.02 6.16
CA GLY A 60 10.14 -12.03 7.08
C GLY A 60 10.59 -13.46 6.74
N ARG A 61 10.56 -13.85 5.45
CA ARG A 61 11.07 -15.17 5.00
C ARG A 61 12.57 -15.37 5.21
N ARG A 62 13.35 -14.28 5.31
CA ARG A 62 14.79 -14.31 5.54
C ARG A 62 15.17 -14.17 7.03
N GLY A 63 14.17 -14.04 7.91
CA GLY A 63 14.42 -13.69 9.32
C GLY A 63 14.99 -12.27 9.50
N GLU A 64 14.96 -11.45 8.46
CA GLU A 64 15.41 -10.06 8.50
C GLU A 64 14.34 -9.20 9.19
N ARG A 65 14.80 -8.25 10.00
CA ARG A 65 13.91 -7.38 10.78
C ARG A 65 13.50 -6.17 9.94
N VAL A 66 12.20 -5.89 9.91
CA VAL A 66 11.67 -4.63 9.37
C VAL A 66 11.67 -3.59 10.51
N PRO A 67 12.27 -2.40 10.32
CA PRO A 67 12.28 -1.37 11.34
C PRO A 67 10.88 -0.93 11.79
N ALA A 68 10.69 -0.71 13.10
CA ALA A 68 9.40 -0.37 13.68
C ALA A 68 8.76 0.91 13.09
N TYR A 69 9.58 1.88 12.67
CA TYR A 69 9.09 3.12 12.07
C TYR A 69 8.27 2.85 10.79
N PHE A 70 8.51 1.77 10.05
CA PHE A 70 7.68 1.39 8.90
C PHE A 70 6.24 1.10 9.33
N GLY A 71 6.06 0.36 10.43
CA GLY A 71 4.74 0.08 10.97
C GLY A 71 4.02 1.36 11.41
N TRP A 72 4.72 2.25 12.12
CA TRP A 72 4.15 3.53 12.54
C TRP A 72 3.77 4.46 11.38
N VAL A 73 4.63 4.56 10.36
CA VAL A 73 4.34 5.36 9.16
C VAL A 73 3.12 4.81 8.42
N VAL A 74 3.03 3.49 8.24
CA VAL A 74 1.86 2.85 7.60
C VAL A 74 0.59 3.07 8.41
N LEU A 75 0.66 2.98 9.74
CA LEU A 75 -0.48 3.22 10.62
C LEU A 75 -0.95 4.67 10.56
N ALA A 76 -0.03 5.63 10.69
CA ALA A 76 -0.32 7.05 10.61
C ALA A 76 -0.94 7.42 9.25
N TRP A 77 -0.38 6.88 8.16
CA TRP A 77 -0.90 7.11 6.82
C TRP A 77 -2.30 6.51 6.63
N GLY A 78 -2.52 5.28 7.09
CA GLY A 78 -3.85 4.63 7.04
C GLY A 78 -4.90 5.40 7.85
N ALA A 79 -4.54 5.88 9.04
CA ALA A 79 -5.41 6.71 9.87
C ALA A 79 -5.72 8.05 9.20
N PHE A 80 -4.70 8.72 8.63
CA PHE A 80 -4.87 9.96 7.89
C PHE A 80 -5.78 9.82 6.67
N ALA A 81 -5.57 8.77 5.85
CA ALA A 81 -6.42 8.49 4.70
C ALA A 81 -7.87 8.15 5.12
N THR A 82 -8.05 7.40 6.22
CA THR A 82 -9.37 7.12 6.79
C THR A 82 -10.07 8.40 7.27
N TYR A 83 -9.32 9.31 7.89
CA TYR A 83 -9.84 10.59 8.35
C TYR A 83 -10.30 11.49 7.18
N LEU A 84 -9.55 11.53 6.08
CA LEU A 84 -9.86 12.39 4.95
C LEU A 84 -10.92 11.82 4.00
N ILE A 85 -10.88 10.51 3.73
CA ILE A 85 -11.68 9.87 2.66
C ILE A 85 -12.81 9.02 3.24
N GLY A 86 -12.73 8.68 4.52
CA GLY A 86 -13.72 7.85 5.23
C GLY A 86 -13.28 6.39 5.43
N PRO A 87 -14.04 5.63 6.23
CA PRO A 87 -13.76 4.23 6.53
C PRO A 87 -13.91 3.36 5.28
N GLY A 88 -12.84 2.64 4.93
CA GLY A 88 -12.78 1.76 3.77
C GLY A 88 -11.54 0.86 3.79
N GLY A 89 -10.94 0.61 2.63
CA GLY A 89 -9.71 -0.21 2.53
C GLY A 89 -8.55 0.28 3.40
N PHE A 90 -8.50 1.56 3.76
CA PHE A 90 -7.47 2.15 4.62
C PHE A 90 -7.43 1.58 6.04
N VAL A 91 -8.57 1.17 6.60
CA VAL A 91 -8.64 0.57 7.95
C VAL A 91 -7.83 -0.73 8.01
N SER A 92 -7.76 -1.46 6.90
CA SER A 92 -6.99 -2.71 6.82
C SER A 92 -5.46 -2.49 6.91
N ALA A 93 -4.97 -1.25 6.84
CA ALA A 93 -3.56 -0.91 7.10
C ALA A 93 -3.15 -1.16 8.56
N VAL A 94 -4.12 -1.19 9.49
CA VAL A 94 -3.89 -1.51 10.90
C VAL A 94 -3.28 -2.90 11.08
N VAL A 95 -3.72 -3.89 10.28
CA VAL A 95 -3.23 -5.27 10.38
C VAL A 95 -1.74 -5.39 10.08
N PRO A 96 -1.23 -5.01 8.88
CA PRO A 96 0.20 -5.10 8.59
C PRO A 96 1.02 -4.15 9.48
N ALA A 97 0.53 -2.96 9.82
CA ALA A 97 1.23 -2.05 10.72
C ALA A 97 1.41 -2.66 12.12
N GLY A 98 0.33 -3.22 12.68
CA GLY A 98 0.35 -3.88 13.98
C GLY A 98 1.30 -5.06 14.02
N LEU A 99 1.34 -5.88 12.95
CA LEU A 99 2.28 -7.00 12.85
C LEU A 99 3.75 -6.53 12.84
N ILE A 100 4.07 -5.47 12.10
CA ILE A 100 5.43 -4.91 12.05
C ILE A 100 5.83 -4.35 13.42
N ILE A 101 4.94 -3.59 14.08
CA ILE A 101 5.18 -3.00 15.40
C ILE A 101 5.32 -4.09 16.48
N ALA A 102 4.45 -5.11 16.46
CA ALA A 102 4.52 -6.21 17.40
C ALA A 102 5.84 -6.99 17.26
N ALA A 103 6.25 -7.27 16.01
CA ALA A 103 7.49 -7.98 15.73
C ALA A 103 8.73 -7.24 16.28
N SER A 104 8.75 -5.90 16.25
CA SER A 104 9.86 -5.14 16.83
C SER A 104 9.95 -5.30 18.36
N PHE A 105 8.81 -5.32 19.06
CA PHE A 105 8.81 -5.50 20.51
C PHE A 105 9.13 -6.94 20.94
N THR A 106 8.71 -7.95 20.17
CA THR A 106 9.08 -9.34 20.46
C THR A 106 10.58 -9.59 20.25
N ALA A 107 11.19 -8.94 19.25
CA ALA A 107 12.61 -9.06 18.97
C ALA A 107 13.50 -8.40 20.03
N GLU A 108 13.06 -7.31 20.66
CA GLU A 108 13.76 -6.70 21.81
C GLU A 108 13.72 -7.58 23.07
N ARG A 109 12.71 -8.45 23.19
CA ARG A 109 12.53 -9.37 24.32
C ARG A 109 13.33 -10.66 24.22
N GLN A 110 13.96 -10.95 23.07
CA GLN A 110 14.92 -12.05 22.91
C GLN A 110 16.35 -11.49 22.97
N PRO A 111 16.95 -11.35 24.16
CA PRO A 111 18.40 -11.24 24.26
C PRO A 111 19.02 -12.53 23.71
N VAL A 112 20.05 -12.37 22.89
CA VAL A 112 20.88 -13.46 22.37
C VAL A 112 21.41 -14.25 23.57
N SER A 113 20.98 -15.52 23.69
CA SER A 113 21.53 -16.49 24.65
C SER A 113 22.80 -17.13 24.11
#